data_AF-A0A0F9RCB0-F1
#
_entry.id   AF-A0A0F9RCB0-F1
#
_cell.length_a   1.000
_cell.length_b   1.000
_cell.length_c   1.000
_cell.angle_alpha   90.00
_cell.angle_beta   90.00
_cell.angle_gamma   90.00
#
_symmetry.space_group_name_H-M   'P 1'
#
loop_
_entity.id
_entity.type
_entity.pdbx_description
1 polymer ?
#
loop_
_entity_poly.entity_id
_entity_poly.type
_entity_poly.pdbx_seq_one_letter_code
_entity_poly.pdbx_strand_id
1 'polypeptide(L)'
;MPYIPPRDRAMLDNGLRKPVTPGELNYRITQFILDYAGDDPTYSVYNEVVGVLECVKLELYRREIASYEDKKKEENGDVYPRRWE
;
A
#
# COMPACT_ATOMS: atom_id res chain seq x y z
N MET A 1 3.24 9.40 11.81
CA MET A 1 3.55 10.36 10.71
C MET A 1 3.27 11.78 11.18
N PRO A 2 4.25 12.71 11.08
CA PRO A 2 4.09 14.07 11.61
C PRO A 2 3.02 14.90 10.89
N TYR A 3 2.65 14.52 9.65
CA TYR A 3 1.79 15.35 8.77
C TYR A 3 0.29 15.08 8.87
N ILE A 4 -0.18 14.17 9.73
CA ILE A 4 -1.63 13.91 9.91
C ILE A 4 -2.08 14.50 11.24
N PRO A 5 -3.04 15.45 11.24
CA PRO A 5 -3.61 16.02 12.45
C PRO A 5 -4.20 14.96 13.40
N PRO A 6 -4.13 15.14 14.73
CA PRO A 6 -4.67 14.17 15.69
C PRO A 6 -6.15 13.83 15.49
N ARG A 7 -6.96 14.81 15.09
CA ARG A 7 -8.38 14.60 14.76
C ARG A 7 -8.56 13.59 13.64
N ASP A 8 -7.76 13.70 12.58
CA ASP A 8 -7.85 12.80 11.42
C ASP A 8 -7.39 11.39 11.76
N ARG A 9 -6.39 11.25 12.64
CA ARG A 9 -5.98 9.94 13.19
C ARG A 9 -7.13 9.26 13.91
N ALA A 10 -7.79 9.96 14.84
CA ALA A 10 -8.91 9.40 15.60
C ALA A 10 -10.05 8.91 14.70
N MET A 11 -10.40 9.68 13.64
CA MET A 11 -11.41 9.28 12.65
C MET A 11 -11.01 8.07 11.79
N LEU A 12 -9.71 7.87 11.59
CA LEU A 12 -9.17 6.72 10.88
C LEU A 12 -9.10 5.50 11.79
N ASP A 13 -8.73 5.67 13.07
CA ASP A 13 -8.56 4.60 14.04
C ASP A 13 -9.89 3.94 14.41
N ASN A 14 -10.94 4.75 14.60
CA ASN A 14 -12.30 4.26 14.90
C ASN A 14 -13.08 3.80 13.65
N GLY A 15 -12.47 3.82 12.46
CA GLY A 15 -13.09 3.35 11.22
C GLY A 15 -14.25 4.20 10.71
N LEU A 16 -14.47 5.41 11.24
CA LEU A 16 -15.55 6.30 10.80
C LEU A 16 -15.40 6.74 9.34
N ARG A 17 -14.17 6.72 8.80
CA ARG A 17 -13.92 6.95 7.37
C ARG A 17 -12.72 6.17 6.84
N LYS A 18 -12.70 5.99 5.53
CA LYS A 18 -11.55 5.45 4.79
C LYS A 18 -10.45 6.52 4.61
N PRO A 19 -9.18 6.11 4.45
CA PRO A 19 -8.12 7.02 4.04
C PRO A 19 -8.41 7.56 2.63
N VAL A 20 -8.22 8.87 2.44
CA VAL A 20 -8.45 9.56 1.17
C VAL A 20 -7.19 10.23 0.63
N THR A 21 -6.11 10.25 1.42
CA THR A 21 -4.80 10.72 0.99
C THR A 21 -3.73 9.63 1.13
N PRO A 22 -2.64 9.70 0.37
CA PRO A 22 -1.52 8.75 0.53
C PRO A 22 -0.94 8.75 1.95
N GLY A 23 -0.91 9.91 2.62
CA GLY A 23 -0.45 10.01 4.00
C GLY A 23 -1.34 9.23 4.96
N GLU A 24 -2.66 9.37 4.83
CA GLU A 24 -3.63 8.65 5.66
C GLU A 24 -3.59 7.14 5.43
N LEU A 25 -3.42 6.70 4.18
CA LEU A 25 -3.24 5.30 3.86
C LEU A 25 -1.97 4.76 4.52
N ASN A 26 -0.85 5.48 4.41
CA ASN A 26 0.39 5.10 5.05
C ASN A 26 0.25 5.03 6.58
N TYR A 27 -0.49 5.95 7.19
CA TYR A 27 -0.78 5.90 8.61
C TYR A 27 -1.56 4.66 9.01
N ARG A 28 -2.64 4.31 8.29
CA ARG A 28 -3.41 3.09 8.56
C ARG A 28 -2.56 1.83 8.44
N ILE A 29 -1.73 1.74 7.39
CA ILE A 29 -0.78 0.62 7.22
C ILE A 29 0.21 0.60 8.39
N THR A 30 0.75 1.75 8.78
CA THR A 30 1.66 1.85 9.93
C THR A 30 0.99 1.38 11.23
N GLN A 31 -0.28 1.72 11.47
CA GLN A 31 -1.02 1.24 12.65
C GLN A 31 -1.16 -0.28 12.64
N PHE A 32 -1.51 -0.89 11.50
CA PHE A 32 -1.56 -2.36 11.39
C PHE A 32 -0.20 -3.02 11.66
N ILE A 33 0.89 -2.39 11.20
CA ILE A 33 2.25 -2.88 11.46
C ILE A 33 2.58 -2.81 12.95
N LEU A 34 2.27 -1.69 13.60
CA LEU A 34 2.55 -1.51 15.03
C LEU A 34 1.72 -2.47 15.89
N ASP A 35 0.45 -2.68 15.54
CA ASP A 35 -0.43 -3.66 16.19
C ASP A 35 0.12 -5.09 16.06
N TYR A 36 0.60 -5.46 14.86
CA TYR A 36 1.25 -6.76 14.63
C TYR A 36 2.59 -6.90 15.38
N ALA A 37 3.40 -5.85 15.40
CA ALA A 37 4.73 -5.84 15.98
C ALA A 37 4.71 -5.95 17.52
N GLY A 38 3.65 -5.46 18.15
CA GLY A 38 3.50 -5.45 19.61
C GLY A 38 4.43 -4.44 20.30
N ASP A 39 4.56 -4.58 21.62
CA ASP A 39 5.26 -3.60 22.47
C ASP A 39 6.80 -3.71 22.41
N ASP A 40 7.34 -4.92 22.20
CA ASP A 40 8.79 -5.20 22.19
C ASP A 40 9.24 -5.99 20.94
N PRO A 41 9.11 -5.41 19.73
CA PRO A 41 9.45 -6.11 18.49
C PRO A 41 10.94 -6.33 18.32
N THR A 42 11.29 -7.49 17.79
CA THR A 42 12.68 -7.81 17.41
C THR A 42 12.98 -7.38 15.98
N TYR A 43 14.26 -7.29 15.63
CA TYR A 43 14.69 -7.09 14.24
C TYR A 43 14.11 -8.12 13.26
N SER A 44 13.90 -9.37 13.72
CA SER A 44 13.28 -10.42 12.92
C SER A 44 11.83 -10.07 12.56
N VAL A 45 11.06 -9.54 13.51
CA VAL A 45 9.67 -9.11 13.28
C VAL A 45 9.63 -7.99 12.25
N TYR A 46 10.54 -7.01 12.35
CA TYR A 46 10.60 -5.93 11.37
C TYR A 46 10.94 -6.41 9.95
N ASN A 47 11.92 -7.33 9.80
CA ASN A 47 12.23 -7.90 8.48
C ASN A 47 11.06 -8.70 7.90
N GLU A 48 10.33 -9.44 8.75
CA GLU A 48 9.16 -10.17 8.33
C GLU A 48 8.08 -9.23 7.79
N VAL A 49 7.77 -8.14 8.52
CA VAL A 49 6.82 -7.12 8.06
C VAL A 49 7.25 -6.52 6.73
N VAL A 50 8.53 -6.18 6.55
CA VAL A 50 9.05 -5.67 5.28
C VAL A 50 8.83 -6.69 4.16
N GLY A 51 9.11 -7.97 4.41
CA GLY A 51 8.85 -9.05 3.45
C GLY A 51 7.36 -9.17 3.08
N VAL A 52 6.46 -9.08 4.06
CA VAL A 52 5.01 -9.11 3.82
C VAL A 52 4.55 -7.91 2.98
N LEU A 53 5.03 -6.71 3.28
CA LEU A 53 4.67 -5.51 2.50
C LEU A 53 5.14 -5.61 1.04
N GLU A 54 6.31 -6.19 0.80
CA GLU A 54 6.80 -6.47 -0.55
C GLU A 54 5.88 -7.43 -1.30
N CYS A 55 5.45 -8.52 -0.65
CA CYS A 55 4.47 -9.45 -1.21
C CYS A 55 3.14 -8.75 -1.54
N VAL A 56 2.61 -7.93 -0.62
CA VAL A 56 1.36 -7.19 -0.82
C VAL A 56 1.46 -6.24 -2.02
N LYS A 57 2.58 -5.52 -2.16
CA LYS A 57 2.84 -4.64 -3.31
C LYS A 57 2.84 -5.43 -4.62
N LEU A 58 3.53 -6.57 -4.65
CA LEU A 58 3.58 -7.42 -5.85
C LEU A 58 2.20 -7.98 -6.21
N GLU A 59 1.40 -8.40 -5.22
CA GLU A 59 0.05 -8.87 -5.48
C GLU A 59 -0.86 -7.77 -6.01
N LEU A 60 -0.82 -6.56 -5.42
CA LEU A 60 -1.55 -5.39 -5.91
C LEU A 60 -1.18 -5.09 -7.37
N TYR A 61 0.12 -5.09 -7.68
CA TYR A 61 0.58 -4.84 -9.03
C TYR A 61 0.07 -5.90 -10.01
N ARG A 62 0.20 -7.17 -9.65
CA ARG A 62 -0.19 -8.29 -10.52
C ARG A 62 -1.69 -8.38 -10.75
N ARG A 63 -2.52 -8.10 -9.74
CA ARG A 63 -3.97 -8.35 -9.81
C ARG A 63 -4.77 -7.14 -10.26
N GLU A 64 -4.33 -5.94 -9.93
CA GLU A 64 -5.08 -4.72 -10.21
C GLU A 64 -4.36 -3.83 -11.24
N ILE A 65 -3.08 -3.49 -10.98
CA ILE A 65 -2.36 -2.51 -11.79
C ILE A 65 -2.08 -3.06 -13.19
N ALA A 66 -1.64 -4.31 -13.32
CA ALA A 66 -1.31 -4.92 -14.61
C ALA A 66 -2.51 -4.88 -15.57
N SER A 67 -3.69 -5.31 -15.11
CA SER A 67 -4.92 -5.27 -15.93
C SER A 67 -5.36 -3.84 -16.27
N TYR A 68 -5.18 -2.89 -15.34
CA TYR A 68 -5.42 -1.48 -15.62
C TYR A 68 -4.48 -0.92 -16.70
N GLU A 69 -3.19 -1.26 -16.63
CA GLU A 69 -2.18 -0.84 -17.62
C GLU A 69 -2.45 -1.47 -19.00
N ASP A 70 -2.83 -2.73 -19.06
CA ASP A 70 -3.21 -3.40 -20.32
C ASP A 70 -4.38 -2.67 -21.00
N LYS A 71 -5.42 -2.31 -20.24
CA LYS A 71 -6.50 -1.46 -20.74
C LYS A 71 -6.01 -0.10 -21.22
N LYS A 72 -5.07 0.54 -20.51
CA LYS A 72 -4.52 1.84 -20.93
C LYS A 72 -3.67 1.75 -22.18
N LYS A 73 -3.00 0.63 -22.43
CA LYS A 73 -2.31 0.36 -23.70
C LYS A 73 -3.28 0.24 -24.87
N GLU A 74 -4.43 -0.41 -24.68
CA GLU A 74 -5.48 -0.47 -25.70
C GLU A 74 -6.05 0.92 -26.00
N GLU A 75 -6.27 1.75 -24.97
CA GLU A 75 -6.84 3.10 -25.11
C GLU A 75 -5.87 4.12 -25.73
N ASN A 76 -4.58 4.09 -25.33
CA ASN A 76 -3.62 5.14 -25.65
C ASN A 76 -2.45 4.68 -26.55
N GLY A 77 -2.38 3.38 -26.85
CA GLY A 77 -1.23 2.75 -27.50
C GLY A 77 -0.17 2.31 -26.49
N ASP A 78 0.55 1.23 -26.82
CA ASP A 78 1.72 0.78 -26.08
C ASP A 78 2.98 1.50 -26.60
N VAL A 79 3.86 1.89 -25.68
CA VAL A 79 5.14 2.55 -25.98
C VAL A 79 6.26 1.55 -26.27
N TYR A 80 6.11 0.30 -25.83
CA TYR A 80 7.11 -0.72 -26.06
C TYR A 80 7.01 -1.28 -27.49
N PRO A 81 8.14 -1.47 -28.18
CA PRO A 81 8.13 -2.14 -29.48
C PRO A 81 7.63 -3.57 -29.31
N ARG A 82 6.76 -4.02 -30.22
CA ARG A 82 6.33 -5.41 -30.25
C ARG A 82 7.53 -6.29 -30.57
N ARG A 83 8.03 -7.00 -29.57
CA ARG A 83 9.22 -7.86 -29.69
C ARG A 83 8.91 -9.27 -30.19
N TRP A 84 7.63 -9.64 -30.31
CA TRP A 84 7.20 -11.01 -30.56
C TRP A 84 5.98 -11.15 -31.49
N GLU A 85 5.81 -10.23 -32.43
CA GLU A 85 4.96 -10.47 -33.62
C GLU A 85 5.80 -11.04 -34.76
#